data_AF-A0A918F157-F1
#
_entry.id   AF-A0A918F157-F1
#
_cell.length_a   1.000
_cell.length_b   1.000
_cell.length_c   1.000
_cell.angle_alpha   90.00
_cell.angle_beta   90.00
_cell.angle_gamma   90.00
#
_symmetry.space_group_name_H-M   'P 1'
#
loop_
_entity.id
_entity.type
_entity.pdbx_description
1 polymer ?
#
loop_
_entity_poly.entity_id
_entity_poly.type
_entity_poly.pdbx_seq_one_letter_code
_entity_poly.pdbx_strand_id
1 'polypeptide(L)'
;MTPEPPSPTGATPTGTDGSRPEPPPGCPAHGLGPGGLARLHESEDLRKLYEDLRAEHGAVAPVLVHDDVPMWVVLGHAESQQLVRTPAQFCKDSRIWSALEEGLVKPDHPLMPHIAWQPMCAHAEGDEHKRLRGAIDAAVASTDFRGLRRHVNRSVQRVVNRFCEAGEADLVSQYAEHLPMAVMCHVLGMPDEYNDRIVEAARDMLRGTETAIASNAYIMGALERLTVRRRAEPLGDFTGRLIAHPAGLTDEEVSQHLRVVLIAACEATANLLANVLRQVLIDPRFRSQLNGGQMTVPQAVEQLLWDEPPFSTIFAYYAKQETELGGRRIRRGDALLFAPAPANVDPRVRPDPTADMQGNRSHLAFGGGPHECPGQDIGRTIAEVGVDALLMRLPDVELSVGEEELSFTESIASRHLVSLPVHFTPRPQQDVTQRPSHENDAPPRQDWHIDGSRPGTATVAGPQPAATRVEPPVPVPPPPPVSEPAPPRNAWQRFLCWWRGY
;
A
#
# COMPACT_ATOMS: atom_id res chain seq x y z
N MET A 1 -66.22 0.08 30.14
CA MET A 1 -66.09 1.32 29.36
C MET A 1 -64.71 1.31 28.69
N THR A 2 -64.68 0.68 27.52
CA THR A 2 -63.73 0.86 26.40
C THR A 2 -63.93 2.25 25.77
N PRO A 3 -62.99 2.85 25.00
CA PRO A 3 -62.34 2.29 23.78
C PRO A 3 -60.81 2.51 23.69
N GLU A 4 -60.00 1.71 23.01
CA GLU A 4 -59.74 1.53 21.55
C GLU A 4 -59.36 2.80 20.74
N PRO A 5 -58.42 2.70 19.77
CA PRO A 5 -57.52 3.77 19.31
C PRO A 5 -58.02 4.50 18.05
N PRO A 6 -57.45 5.67 17.69
CA PRO A 6 -57.59 6.19 16.33
C PRO A 6 -56.47 5.68 15.42
N SER A 7 -56.90 5.09 14.30
CA SER A 7 -56.11 4.72 13.11
C SER A 7 -55.50 5.94 12.38
N PRO A 8 -54.46 5.74 11.53
CA PRO A 8 -53.70 6.82 10.91
C PRO A 8 -54.48 7.43 9.75
N THR A 9 -54.69 8.74 9.79
CA THR A 9 -55.10 9.51 8.60
C THR A 9 -53.85 10.02 7.93
N GLY A 10 -53.72 9.68 6.65
CA GLY A 10 -52.58 10.03 5.81
C GLY A 10 -52.33 11.53 5.75
N ALA A 11 -51.07 11.89 5.96
CA ALA A 11 -50.48 13.07 5.36
C ALA A 11 -49.16 12.60 4.75
N THR A 12 -49.18 12.43 3.44
CA THR A 12 -47.99 12.47 2.59
C THR A 12 -47.10 13.64 3.01
N PRO A 13 -45.80 13.46 3.30
CA PRO A 13 -44.89 14.58 3.32
C PRO A 13 -44.67 14.98 1.87
N THR A 14 -45.46 15.95 1.43
CA THR A 14 -45.14 16.82 0.30
C THR A 14 -43.70 17.29 0.45
N GLY A 15 -42.89 16.98 -0.56
CA GLY A 15 -41.49 17.35 -0.64
C GLY A 15 -41.30 18.85 -0.36
N THR A 16 -40.49 19.14 0.63
CA THR A 16 -39.77 20.40 0.72
C THR A 16 -38.44 20.19 0.02
N ASP A 17 -38.48 20.32 -1.31
CA ASP A 17 -37.32 20.66 -2.10
C ASP A 17 -36.91 22.09 -1.69
N GLY A 18 -36.17 22.17 -0.58
CA GLY A 18 -35.57 23.42 -0.14
C GLY A 18 -34.48 23.76 -1.13
N SER A 19 -34.72 24.78 -1.95
CA SER A 19 -33.77 25.33 -2.92
C SER A 19 -32.41 25.56 -2.24
N ARG A 20 -31.47 24.64 -2.46
CA ARG A 20 -30.08 24.80 -2.01
C ARG A 20 -29.48 25.98 -2.76
N PRO A 21 -28.70 26.85 -2.09
CA PRO A 21 -28.11 28.02 -2.72
C PRO A 21 -27.24 27.60 -3.90
N GLU A 22 -27.34 28.32 -5.01
CA GLU A 22 -26.47 28.10 -6.16
C GLU A 22 -25.00 28.23 -5.73
N PRO A 23 -24.12 27.36 -6.23
CA PRO A 23 -22.69 27.49 -5.96
C PRO A 23 -22.21 28.89 -6.37
N PRO A 24 -21.35 29.53 -5.54
CA PRO A 24 -21.00 30.93 -5.71
C PRO A 24 -20.37 31.19 -7.08
N PRO A 25 -20.59 32.38 -7.68
CA PRO A 25 -19.96 32.80 -8.92
C PRO A 25 -18.46 32.51 -8.96
N GLY A 26 -18.10 31.49 -9.73
CA GLY A 26 -16.71 31.11 -9.92
C GLY A 26 -16.25 29.79 -9.31
N CYS A 27 -17.11 29.09 -8.59
CA CYS A 27 -16.91 27.71 -8.18
C CYS A 27 -16.95 26.74 -9.41
N PRO A 28 -16.27 25.58 -9.40
CA PRO A 28 -16.42 24.51 -10.41
C PRO A 28 -17.88 24.06 -10.65
N ALA A 29 -18.74 24.27 -9.65
CA ALA A 29 -20.18 23.99 -9.68
C ALA A 29 -21.05 25.17 -10.15
N HIS A 30 -20.45 26.34 -10.39
CA HIS A 30 -21.19 27.54 -10.80
C HIS A 30 -21.77 27.41 -12.21
N GLY A 31 -23.07 27.64 -12.36
CA GLY A 31 -23.79 27.57 -13.64
C GLY A 31 -24.32 26.19 -14.03
N LEU A 32 -24.12 25.16 -13.20
CA LEU A 32 -24.61 23.79 -13.45
C LEU A 32 -25.97 23.46 -12.78
N GLY A 33 -26.49 24.39 -11.97
CA GLY A 33 -27.72 24.22 -11.19
C GLY A 33 -27.54 23.36 -9.93
N PRO A 34 -28.53 23.33 -9.01
CA PRO A 34 -28.40 22.72 -7.68
C PRO A 34 -28.28 21.18 -7.61
N GLY A 35 -28.06 20.49 -8.73
CA GLY A 35 -27.92 19.03 -8.80
C GLY A 35 -27.03 18.51 -9.93
N GLY A 36 -26.20 19.35 -10.55
CA GLY A 36 -25.44 18.99 -11.75
C GLY A 36 -24.09 18.29 -11.54
N LEU A 37 -23.58 18.20 -10.30
CA LEU A 37 -22.28 17.57 -10.00
C LEU A 37 -22.43 16.27 -9.23
N ALA A 38 -21.56 15.31 -9.54
CA ALA A 38 -21.48 14.06 -8.80
C ALA A 38 -20.95 14.28 -7.37
N ARG A 39 -21.63 13.68 -6.39
CA ARG A 39 -21.19 13.62 -4.99
C ARG A 39 -20.40 12.34 -4.77
N LEU A 40 -19.09 12.45 -4.55
CA LEU A 40 -18.24 11.26 -4.38
C LEU A 40 -18.63 10.45 -3.13
N HIS A 41 -19.00 11.12 -2.05
CA HIS A 41 -19.33 10.48 -0.77
C HIS A 41 -20.67 9.72 -0.78
N GLU A 42 -21.55 9.98 -1.76
CA GLU A 42 -22.85 9.30 -1.88
C GLU A 42 -22.79 8.11 -2.86
N SER A 43 -21.66 7.87 -3.53
CA SER A 43 -21.54 6.81 -4.53
C SER A 43 -21.42 5.44 -3.86
N GLU A 44 -22.25 4.50 -4.30
CA GLU A 44 -22.14 3.07 -3.92
C GLU A 44 -21.02 2.34 -4.68
N ASP A 45 -20.56 2.91 -5.82
CA ASP A 45 -19.47 2.38 -6.64
C ASP A 45 -18.62 3.55 -7.17
N LEU A 46 -17.56 3.89 -6.44
CA LEU A 46 -16.68 5.00 -6.84
C LEU A 46 -15.92 4.69 -8.13
N ARG A 47 -15.57 3.42 -8.38
CA ARG A 47 -14.83 3.02 -9.58
C ARG A 47 -15.64 3.30 -10.83
N LYS A 48 -16.91 2.87 -10.84
CA LYS A 48 -17.82 3.17 -11.95
C LYS A 48 -18.03 4.68 -12.10
N LEU A 49 -18.24 5.39 -11.00
CA LEU A 49 -18.42 6.84 -11.03
C LEU A 49 -17.22 7.56 -11.66
N TYR A 50 -15.98 7.13 -11.38
CA TYR A 50 -14.80 7.70 -12.01
C TYR A 50 -14.73 7.48 -13.52
N GLU A 51 -15.20 6.33 -14.02
CA GLU A 51 -15.30 6.08 -15.46
C GLU A 51 -16.38 6.96 -16.11
N ASP A 52 -17.54 7.10 -15.46
CA ASP A 52 -18.62 7.97 -15.94
C ASP A 52 -18.16 9.44 -16.00
N LEU A 53 -17.50 9.93 -14.95
CA LEU A 53 -16.91 11.27 -14.90
C LEU A 53 -15.82 11.45 -15.98
N ARG A 54 -15.01 10.42 -16.24
CA ARG A 54 -14.00 10.47 -17.30
C ARG A 54 -14.64 10.57 -18.68
N ALA A 55 -15.71 9.81 -18.93
CA ALA A 55 -16.45 9.85 -20.18
C ALA A 55 -17.11 11.21 -20.42
N GLU A 56 -17.63 11.85 -19.36
CA GLU A 56 -18.32 13.14 -19.45
C GLU A 56 -17.37 14.34 -19.51
N HIS A 57 -16.34 14.36 -18.66
CA HIS A 57 -15.50 15.55 -18.43
C HIS A 57 -14.05 15.39 -18.90
N GLY A 58 -13.62 14.18 -19.26
CA GLY A 58 -12.24 13.87 -19.61
C GLY A 58 -11.35 13.59 -18.39
N ALA A 59 -10.08 13.96 -18.46
CA ALA A 59 -9.08 13.60 -17.45
C ALA A 59 -9.23 14.34 -16.10
N VAL A 60 -10.02 15.41 -16.05
CA VAL A 60 -10.24 16.23 -14.85
C VAL A 60 -11.71 16.59 -14.75
N ALA A 61 -12.36 16.18 -13.65
CA ALA A 61 -13.80 16.31 -13.48
C ALA A 61 -14.15 17.16 -12.24
N PRO A 62 -15.18 18.02 -12.30
CA PRO A 62 -15.72 18.70 -11.13
C PRO A 62 -16.56 17.73 -10.29
N VAL A 63 -16.41 17.78 -8.97
CA VAL A 63 -17.10 16.89 -8.02
C VAL A 63 -17.47 17.64 -6.75
N LEU A 64 -18.39 17.06 -5.99
CA LEU A 64 -18.71 17.47 -4.62
C LEU A 64 -18.21 16.41 -3.63
N VAL A 65 -17.57 16.87 -2.55
CA VAL A 65 -17.30 16.03 -1.37
C VAL A 65 -18.37 16.29 -0.31
N HIS A 66 -18.14 15.84 0.94
CA HIS A 66 -19.05 16.08 2.05
C HIS A 66 -19.45 17.56 2.16
N ASP A 67 -20.65 17.82 2.69
CA ASP A 67 -21.23 19.16 2.83
C ASP A 67 -21.31 19.97 1.53
N ASP A 68 -21.39 19.30 0.38
CA ASP A 68 -21.42 19.91 -0.96
C ASP A 68 -20.20 20.81 -1.24
N VAL A 69 -19.04 20.52 -0.61
CA VAL A 69 -17.81 21.27 -0.87
C VAL A 69 -17.27 20.92 -2.27
N PRO A 70 -17.04 21.93 -3.14
CA PRO A 70 -16.60 21.69 -4.52
C PRO A 70 -15.10 21.40 -4.60
N MET A 71 -14.74 20.40 -5.41
CA MET A 71 -13.35 20.06 -5.73
C MET A 71 -13.22 19.59 -7.19
N TRP A 72 -11.99 19.51 -7.67
CA TRP A 72 -11.65 18.79 -8.89
C TRP A 72 -11.14 17.39 -8.53
N VAL A 73 -11.50 16.36 -9.30
CA VAL A 73 -10.83 15.06 -9.26
C VAL A 73 -9.98 14.87 -10.51
N VAL A 74 -8.70 14.54 -10.33
CA VAL A 74 -7.75 14.32 -11.42
C VAL A 74 -7.67 12.84 -11.72
N LEU A 75 -8.36 12.42 -12.78
CA LEU A 75 -8.59 11.03 -13.18
C LEU A 75 -7.56 10.52 -14.20
N GLY A 76 -6.86 11.42 -14.88
CA GLY A 76 -5.88 11.07 -15.90
C GLY A 76 -4.48 10.83 -15.34
N HIS A 77 -3.74 9.89 -15.93
CA HIS A 77 -2.37 9.56 -15.52
C HIS A 77 -1.40 10.73 -15.75
N ALA A 78 -1.42 11.31 -16.95
CA ALA A 78 -0.54 12.41 -17.33
C ALA A 78 -0.83 13.69 -16.52
N GLU A 79 -2.11 14.02 -16.32
CA GLU A 79 -2.55 15.18 -15.54
C GLU A 79 -2.22 15.00 -14.06
N SER A 80 -2.34 13.77 -13.54
CA SER A 80 -1.87 13.44 -12.20
C SER A 80 -0.37 13.64 -12.05
N GLN A 81 0.44 13.22 -13.03
CA GLN A 81 1.88 13.48 -13.02
C GLN A 81 2.19 14.99 -13.06
N GLN A 82 1.46 15.77 -13.87
CA GLN A 82 1.60 17.22 -13.91
C GLN A 82 1.25 17.85 -12.55
N LEU A 83 0.13 17.43 -11.93
CA LEU A 83 -0.31 17.90 -10.62
C LEU A 83 0.80 17.73 -9.57
N VAL A 84 1.34 16.52 -9.45
CA VAL A 84 2.31 16.20 -8.37
C VAL A 84 3.73 16.72 -8.63
N ARG A 85 4.12 16.92 -9.90
CA ARG A 85 5.49 17.35 -10.28
C ARG A 85 5.64 18.86 -10.51
N THR A 86 4.57 19.64 -10.39
CA THR A 86 4.60 21.08 -10.69
C THR A 86 4.36 21.95 -9.44
N PRO A 87 5.30 21.99 -8.47
CA PRO A 87 5.13 22.74 -7.21
C PRO A 87 5.06 24.27 -7.39
N ALA A 88 5.38 24.76 -8.59
CA ALA A 88 5.15 26.15 -8.97
C ALA A 88 3.65 26.46 -9.13
N GLN A 89 2.84 25.48 -9.56
CA GLN A 89 1.40 25.64 -9.82
C GLN A 89 0.53 25.07 -8.71
N PHE A 90 0.95 23.96 -8.08
CA PHE A 90 0.15 23.25 -7.08
C PHE A 90 0.92 23.07 -5.77
N CYS A 91 0.24 23.08 -4.63
CA CYS A 91 0.81 22.83 -3.30
C CYS A 91 -0.09 21.95 -2.43
N LYS A 92 0.39 21.55 -1.26
CA LYS A 92 -0.37 20.87 -0.20
C LYS A 92 -0.84 21.80 0.94
N ASP A 93 -0.58 23.09 0.82
CA ASP A 93 -0.94 24.08 1.85
C ASP A 93 -2.41 24.47 1.77
N SER A 94 -3.25 23.90 2.65
CA SER A 94 -4.69 24.16 2.66
C SER A 94 -5.08 25.57 3.07
N ARG A 95 -4.15 26.39 3.57
CA ARG A 95 -4.44 27.78 3.95
C ARG A 95 -4.76 28.68 2.76
N ILE A 96 -4.44 28.27 1.54
CA ILE A 96 -4.79 29.02 0.32
C ILE A 96 -6.11 28.55 -0.31
N TRP A 97 -6.82 27.62 0.33
CA TRP A 97 -8.04 27.02 -0.21
C TRP A 97 -9.21 27.98 -0.09
N SER A 98 -9.78 28.40 -1.23
CA SER A 98 -10.87 29.39 -1.26
C SER A 98 -12.10 28.93 -0.50
N ALA A 99 -12.48 27.64 -0.58
CA ALA A 99 -13.67 27.16 0.15
C ALA A 99 -13.48 27.20 1.68
N LEU A 100 -12.24 27.11 2.17
CA LEU A 100 -11.93 27.30 3.58
C LEU A 100 -11.97 28.79 3.96
N GLU A 101 -11.37 29.67 3.14
CA GLU A 101 -11.39 31.12 3.36
C GLU A 101 -12.81 31.71 3.33
N GLU A 102 -13.68 31.18 2.46
CA GLU A 102 -15.08 31.59 2.29
C GLU A 102 -16.03 30.96 3.34
N GLY A 103 -15.51 30.09 4.21
CA GLY A 103 -16.30 29.44 5.27
C GLY A 103 -17.27 28.36 4.78
N LEU A 104 -17.10 27.86 3.56
CA LEU A 104 -17.84 26.69 3.04
C LEU A 104 -17.39 25.40 3.75
N VAL A 105 -16.11 25.33 4.13
CA VAL A 105 -15.55 24.21 4.89
C VAL A 105 -15.57 24.56 6.36
N LYS A 106 -16.43 23.89 7.12
CA LYS A 106 -16.57 24.14 8.56
C LYS A 106 -15.49 23.39 9.36
N PRO A 107 -15.16 23.83 10.59
CA PRO A 107 -14.19 23.14 11.44
C PRO A 107 -14.55 21.68 11.79
N ASP A 108 -15.83 21.32 11.73
CA ASP A 108 -16.37 19.98 11.96
C ASP A 108 -16.60 19.17 10.67
N HIS A 109 -16.15 19.69 9.51
CA HIS A 109 -16.31 19.01 8.23
C HIS A 109 -15.64 17.62 8.25
N PRO A 110 -16.28 16.55 7.71
CA PRO A 110 -15.80 15.17 7.84
C PRO A 110 -14.37 14.92 7.34
N LEU A 111 -13.92 15.70 6.35
CA LEU A 111 -12.56 15.59 5.78
C LEU A 111 -11.50 16.44 6.50
N MET A 112 -11.84 17.16 7.59
CA MET A 112 -10.89 17.97 8.35
C MET A 112 -9.62 17.20 8.80
N PRO A 113 -9.69 15.94 9.24
CA PRO A 113 -8.49 15.15 9.55
C PRO A 113 -7.51 15.00 8.38
N HIS A 114 -7.98 15.13 7.13
CA HIS A 114 -7.16 15.01 5.92
C HIS A 114 -6.70 16.35 5.34
N ILE A 115 -7.41 17.45 5.59
CA ILE A 115 -7.18 18.75 4.92
C ILE A 115 -6.73 19.86 5.88
N ALA A 116 -6.93 19.71 7.20
CA ALA A 116 -6.50 20.70 8.17
C ALA A 116 -4.97 20.87 8.14
N TRP A 117 -4.52 22.11 8.00
CA TRP A 117 -3.09 22.41 8.00
C TRP A 117 -2.46 22.05 9.35
N GLN A 118 -1.26 21.47 9.29
CA GLN A 118 -0.45 21.10 10.46
C GLN A 118 1.01 21.42 10.15
N PRO A 119 1.86 21.72 11.16
CA PRO A 119 3.26 22.09 10.98
C PRO A 119 4.13 20.85 10.65
N MET A 120 3.81 20.18 9.55
CA MET A 120 4.50 18.98 9.08
C MET A 120 4.79 19.04 7.58
N CYS A 121 5.81 18.30 7.13
CA CYS A 121 6.27 18.36 5.75
C CYS A 121 5.15 18.04 4.74
N ALA A 122 4.17 17.19 5.09
CA ALA A 122 3.07 16.85 4.20
C ALA A 122 2.13 18.03 3.87
N HIS A 123 2.16 19.12 4.66
CA HIS A 123 1.34 20.33 4.44
C HIS A 123 2.18 21.60 4.19
N ALA A 124 3.46 21.56 4.56
CA ALA A 124 4.39 22.67 4.37
C ALA A 124 4.79 22.80 2.90
N GLU A 125 5.28 23.99 2.53
CA GLU A 125 5.72 24.31 1.17
C GLU A 125 7.07 25.06 1.16
N GLY A 126 7.70 25.12 -0.01
CA GLY A 126 8.92 25.90 -0.20
C GLY A 126 10.07 25.49 0.71
N ASP A 127 10.70 26.45 1.38
CA ASP A 127 11.88 26.19 2.20
C ASP A 127 11.55 25.51 3.54
N GLU A 128 10.34 25.75 4.08
CA GLU A 128 9.84 25.03 5.25
C GLU A 128 9.67 23.54 4.94
N HIS A 129 9.04 23.22 3.79
CA HIS A 129 8.96 21.85 3.30
C HIS A 129 10.35 21.23 3.17
N LYS A 130 11.29 21.87 2.47
CA LYS A 130 12.65 21.32 2.28
C LYS A 130 13.35 21.04 3.61
N ARG A 131 13.21 21.93 4.60
CA ARG A 131 13.80 21.76 5.94
C ARG A 131 13.24 20.52 6.64
N LEU A 132 11.92 20.42 6.72
CA LEU A 132 11.23 19.32 7.42
C LEU A 132 11.40 18.00 6.67
N ARG A 133 11.13 18.01 5.36
CA ARG A 133 11.24 16.85 4.46
C ARG A 133 12.65 16.31 4.38
N GLY A 134 13.66 17.18 4.34
CA GLY A 134 15.06 16.75 4.32
C GLY A 134 15.45 15.91 5.54
N ALA A 135 14.90 16.20 6.72
CA ALA A 135 15.11 15.38 7.91
C ALA A 135 14.49 13.98 7.76
N ILE A 136 13.26 13.91 7.22
CA ILE A 136 12.56 12.65 6.95
C ILE A 136 13.31 11.81 5.92
N ASP A 137 13.69 12.42 4.79
CA ASP A 137 14.43 11.72 3.73
C ASP A 137 15.78 11.20 4.24
N ALA A 138 16.50 11.97 5.06
CA ALA A 138 17.75 11.52 5.68
C ALA A 138 17.54 10.33 6.64
N ALA A 139 16.46 10.35 7.43
CA ALA A 139 16.12 9.25 8.32
C ALA A 139 15.73 8.00 7.51
N VAL A 140 14.90 8.12 6.48
CA VAL A 140 14.51 6.98 5.62
C VAL A 140 15.71 6.41 4.87
N ALA A 141 16.56 7.25 4.27
CA ALA A 141 17.75 6.84 3.52
C ALA A 141 18.76 6.03 4.35
N SER A 142 18.70 6.16 5.68
CA SER A 142 19.57 5.43 6.60
C SER A 142 19.07 4.03 6.97
N THR A 143 17.92 3.62 6.45
CA THR A 143 17.27 2.34 6.78
C THR A 143 18.13 1.15 6.37
N ASP A 144 18.51 0.29 7.33
CA ASP A 144 19.16 -0.99 7.03
C ASP A 144 18.12 -1.99 6.53
N PHE A 145 17.99 -2.13 5.20
CA PHE A 145 17.04 -3.07 4.60
C PHE A 145 17.32 -4.54 4.94
N ARG A 146 18.57 -4.93 5.23
CA ARG A 146 18.86 -6.31 5.69
C ARG A 146 18.33 -6.52 7.10
N GLY A 147 18.53 -5.53 7.97
CA GLY A 147 17.92 -5.45 9.30
C GLY A 147 16.40 -5.47 9.25
N LEU A 148 15.81 -4.65 8.38
CA LEU A 148 14.37 -4.55 8.17
C LEU A 148 13.77 -5.90 7.77
N ARG A 149 14.32 -6.57 6.74
CA ARG A 149 13.84 -7.90 6.31
C ARG A 149 13.89 -8.92 7.44
N ARG A 150 14.96 -8.92 8.25
CA ARG A 150 15.04 -9.79 9.44
C ARG A 150 13.96 -9.45 10.45
N HIS A 151 13.69 -8.17 10.66
CA HIS A 151 12.66 -7.73 11.60
C HIS A 151 11.24 -8.06 11.12
N VAL A 152 10.94 -7.90 9.82
CA VAL A 152 9.66 -8.33 9.24
C VAL A 152 9.44 -9.82 9.52
N ASN A 153 10.43 -10.68 9.24
CA ASN A 153 10.33 -12.12 9.55
C ASN A 153 10.02 -12.39 11.04
N ARG A 154 10.69 -11.70 11.97
CA ARG A 154 10.41 -11.86 13.41
C ARG A 154 8.99 -11.41 13.77
N SER A 155 8.53 -10.32 13.18
CA SER A 155 7.17 -9.80 13.38
C SER A 155 6.13 -10.75 12.80
N VAL A 156 6.39 -11.37 11.64
CA VAL A 156 5.54 -12.43 11.08
C VAL A 156 5.43 -13.60 12.03
N GLN A 157 6.55 -14.13 12.55
CA GLN A 157 6.51 -15.22 13.53
C GLN A 157 5.68 -14.85 14.75
N ARG A 158 5.92 -13.65 15.33
CA ARG A 158 5.17 -13.17 16.49
C ARG A 158 3.66 -13.12 16.21
N VAL A 159 3.27 -12.62 15.05
CA VAL A 159 1.85 -12.44 14.69
C VAL A 159 1.19 -13.78 14.36
N VAL A 160 1.84 -14.63 13.56
CA VAL A 160 1.34 -15.96 13.14
C VAL A 160 1.24 -16.93 14.31
N ASN A 161 2.17 -16.90 15.27
CA ASN A 161 2.12 -17.74 16.46
C ASN A 161 0.83 -17.55 17.28
N ARG A 162 0.13 -16.43 17.12
CA ARG A 162 -1.14 -16.16 17.84
C ARG A 162 -2.32 -16.96 17.32
N PHE A 163 -2.26 -17.47 16.08
CA PHE A 163 -3.40 -18.15 15.44
C PHE A 163 -3.02 -19.46 14.74
N CYS A 164 -1.72 -19.78 14.56
CA CYS A 164 -1.30 -20.94 13.78
C CYS A 164 -1.75 -22.30 14.34
N GLU A 165 -2.06 -22.40 15.63
CA GLU A 165 -2.55 -23.64 16.26
C GLU A 165 -4.06 -23.83 16.10
N ALA A 166 -4.81 -22.78 15.75
CA ALA A 166 -6.26 -22.86 15.57
C ALA A 166 -6.65 -23.53 14.23
N GLY A 167 -5.80 -23.42 13.21
CA GLY A 167 -6.10 -23.91 11.86
C GLY A 167 -7.03 -23.00 11.05
N GLU A 168 -7.39 -21.84 11.61
CA GLU A 168 -8.21 -20.82 10.97
C GLU A 168 -7.78 -19.43 11.42
N ALA A 169 -8.00 -18.42 10.58
CA ALA A 169 -7.75 -17.02 10.91
C ALA A 169 -8.51 -16.06 9.98
N ASP A 170 -8.73 -14.84 10.43
CA ASP A 170 -8.97 -13.70 9.54
C ASP A 170 -7.65 -12.95 9.31
N LEU A 171 -7.12 -13.03 8.10
CA LEU A 171 -5.84 -12.42 7.76
C LEU A 171 -5.88 -10.89 7.72
N VAL A 172 -7.05 -10.24 7.57
CA VAL A 172 -7.12 -8.78 7.69
C VAL A 172 -6.85 -8.38 9.13
N SER A 173 -7.71 -8.86 10.03
CA SER A 173 -7.73 -8.42 11.42
C SER A 173 -6.62 -9.01 12.29
N GLN A 174 -6.17 -10.23 12.01
CA GLN A 174 -5.16 -10.91 12.83
C GLN A 174 -3.73 -10.77 12.29
N TYR A 175 -3.57 -10.39 11.02
CA TYR A 175 -2.26 -10.31 10.36
C TYR A 175 -1.97 -8.98 9.67
N ALA A 176 -2.80 -8.56 8.70
CA ALA A 176 -2.51 -7.42 7.82
C ALA A 176 -2.45 -6.09 8.58
N GLU A 177 -3.29 -5.91 9.59
CA GLU A 177 -3.28 -4.71 10.44
C GLU A 177 -2.16 -4.73 11.49
N HIS A 178 -1.69 -5.92 11.88
CA HIS A 178 -0.68 -6.09 12.93
C HIS A 178 0.76 -6.02 12.42
N LEU A 179 1.05 -6.62 11.26
CA LEU A 179 2.41 -6.73 10.75
C LEU A 179 3.06 -5.35 10.51
N PRO A 180 2.42 -4.41 9.78
CA PRO A 180 3.00 -3.09 9.55
C PRO A 180 3.23 -2.34 10.86
N MET A 181 2.28 -2.40 11.81
CA MET A 181 2.41 -1.74 13.10
C MET A 181 3.61 -2.27 13.90
N ALA A 182 3.76 -3.60 13.98
CA ALA A 182 4.91 -4.22 14.67
C ALA A 182 6.25 -3.76 14.06
N VAL A 183 6.32 -3.71 12.73
CA VAL A 183 7.54 -3.30 12.02
C VAL A 183 7.80 -1.81 12.19
N MET A 184 6.79 -0.96 12.06
CA MET A 184 6.94 0.48 12.17
C MET A 184 7.28 0.93 13.59
N CYS A 185 6.71 0.31 14.63
CA CYS A 185 7.15 0.54 16.01
C CYS A 185 8.66 0.29 16.19
N HIS A 186 9.21 -0.76 15.55
CA HIS A 186 10.64 -1.01 15.58
C HIS A 186 11.46 0.00 14.77
N VAL A 187 11.02 0.33 13.55
CA VAL A 187 11.69 1.32 12.68
C VAL A 187 11.79 2.67 13.38
N LEU A 188 10.73 3.10 14.06
CA LEU A 188 10.71 4.36 14.80
C LEU A 188 11.57 4.33 16.08
N GLY A 189 11.95 3.14 16.59
CA GLY A 189 12.73 3.01 17.82
C GLY A 189 11.89 2.81 19.09
N MET A 190 10.66 2.32 18.95
CA MET A 190 9.75 1.98 20.05
C MET A 190 9.16 0.56 19.95
N PRO A 191 9.98 -0.49 19.79
CA PRO A 191 9.48 -1.85 19.63
C PRO A 191 8.58 -2.32 20.78
N ASP A 192 8.81 -1.82 22.01
CA ASP A 192 8.05 -2.21 23.20
C ASP A 192 6.65 -1.58 23.27
N GLU A 193 6.38 -0.54 22.46
CA GLU A 193 5.04 0.08 22.37
C GLU A 193 4.08 -0.74 21.49
N TYR A 194 4.58 -1.74 20.73
CA TYR A 194 3.73 -2.61 19.92
C TYR A 194 2.86 -3.51 20.81
N ASN A 195 1.54 -3.36 20.69
CA ASN A 195 0.51 -4.17 21.33
C ASN A 195 -0.82 -4.06 20.54
N ASP A 196 -1.85 -4.79 20.96
CA ASP A 196 -3.15 -4.74 20.26
C ASP A 196 -3.82 -3.35 20.39
N ARG A 197 -3.59 -2.65 21.52
CA ARG A 197 -4.18 -1.33 21.77
C ARG A 197 -3.69 -0.26 20.79
N ILE A 198 -2.41 -0.25 20.39
CA ILE A 198 -1.90 0.71 19.40
C ILE A 198 -2.43 0.42 17.99
N VAL A 199 -2.65 -0.86 17.65
CA VAL A 199 -3.30 -1.27 16.39
C VAL A 199 -4.75 -0.81 16.37
N GLU A 200 -5.50 -1.09 17.44
CA GLU A 200 -6.89 -0.65 17.60
C GLU A 200 -7.00 0.88 17.56
N ALA A 201 -6.13 1.60 18.27
CA ALA A 201 -6.14 3.06 18.30
C ALA A 201 -5.88 3.66 16.90
N ALA A 202 -4.98 3.06 16.12
CA ALA A 202 -4.73 3.51 14.75
C ALA A 202 -5.96 3.31 13.86
N ARG A 203 -6.58 2.12 13.93
CA ARG A 203 -7.81 1.80 13.19
C ARG A 203 -8.98 2.72 13.57
N ASP A 204 -9.16 2.94 14.87
CA ASP A 204 -10.20 3.78 15.44
C ASP A 204 -10.09 5.25 14.98
N MET A 205 -8.85 5.77 14.94
CA MET A 205 -8.57 7.11 14.46
C MET A 205 -8.90 7.28 12.97
N LEU A 206 -8.57 6.28 12.14
CA LEU A 206 -8.87 6.30 10.70
C LEU A 206 -10.36 6.21 10.40
N ARG A 207 -11.11 5.44 11.21
CA ARG A 207 -12.57 5.35 11.11
C ARG A 207 -13.30 6.61 11.60
N GLY A 208 -12.62 7.49 12.34
CA GLY A 208 -13.23 8.71 12.87
C GLY A 208 -14.38 8.43 13.86
N THR A 209 -14.27 7.37 14.66
CA THR A 209 -15.30 7.03 15.66
C THR A 209 -15.37 8.09 16.79
N GLU A 210 -16.37 7.97 17.66
CA GLU A 210 -16.49 8.80 18.87
C GLU A 210 -15.25 8.75 19.78
N THR A 211 -14.48 7.66 19.73
CA THR A 211 -13.25 7.48 20.53
C THR A 211 -11.97 7.89 19.80
N ALA A 212 -12.05 8.32 18.54
CA ALA A 212 -10.89 8.63 17.70
C ALA A 212 -9.94 9.66 18.34
N ILE A 213 -10.48 10.66 19.05
CA ILE A 213 -9.68 11.68 19.76
C ILE A 213 -8.85 11.03 20.87
N ALA A 214 -9.44 10.15 21.68
CA ALA A 214 -8.75 9.45 22.75
C ALA A 214 -7.70 8.46 22.20
N SER A 215 -8.02 7.80 21.09
CA SER A 215 -7.09 6.92 20.37
C SER A 215 -5.90 7.70 19.81
N ASN A 216 -6.12 8.88 19.24
CA ASN A 216 -5.05 9.78 18.81
C ASN A 216 -4.18 10.22 20.00
N ALA A 217 -4.79 10.61 21.12
CA ALA A 217 -4.06 10.99 22.33
C ALA A 217 -3.18 9.84 22.89
N TYR A 218 -3.69 8.60 22.85
CA TYR A 218 -2.92 7.42 23.23
C TYR A 218 -1.66 7.24 22.38
N ILE A 219 -1.79 7.34 21.06
CA ILE A 219 -0.67 7.22 20.11
C ILE A 219 0.32 8.37 20.33
N MET A 220 -0.16 9.61 20.42
CA MET A 220 0.69 10.77 20.67
C MET A 220 1.49 10.65 21.96
N GLY A 221 0.89 10.14 23.04
CA GLY A 221 1.60 9.89 24.28
C GLY A 221 2.78 8.93 24.12
N ALA A 222 2.66 7.89 23.29
CA ALA A 222 3.78 6.97 23.00
C ALA A 222 4.90 7.67 22.21
N LEU A 223 4.53 8.47 21.21
CA LEU A 223 5.47 9.19 20.36
C LEU A 223 6.21 10.31 21.11
N GLU A 224 5.52 11.00 22.03
CA GLU A 224 6.11 12.01 22.90
C GLU A 224 7.11 11.38 23.87
N ARG A 225 6.76 10.26 24.52
CA ARG A 225 7.69 9.49 25.36
C ARG A 225 8.94 9.06 24.57
N LEU A 226 8.75 8.59 23.35
CA LEU A 226 9.85 8.22 22.46
C LEU A 226 10.75 9.43 22.14
N THR A 227 10.14 10.57 21.83
CA THR A 227 10.85 11.83 21.51
C THR A 227 11.70 12.28 22.70
N VAL A 228 11.12 12.35 23.90
CA VAL A 228 11.82 12.71 25.14
C VAL A 228 12.99 11.76 25.41
N ARG A 229 12.76 10.44 25.28
CA ARG A 229 13.80 9.43 25.48
C ARG A 229 14.95 9.60 24.50
N ARG A 230 14.68 9.84 23.22
CA ARG A 230 15.71 10.01 22.19
C ARG A 230 16.42 11.36 22.24
N ARG A 231 15.81 12.38 22.84
CA ARG A 231 16.49 13.63 23.17
C ARG A 231 17.54 13.45 24.26
N ALA A 232 17.18 12.71 25.31
CA ALA A 232 18.11 12.41 26.40
C ALA A 232 19.21 11.44 25.96
N GLU A 233 18.88 10.47 25.11
CA GLU A 233 19.81 9.45 24.61
C GLU A 233 19.62 9.24 23.10
N PRO A 234 20.35 10.01 22.27
CA PRO A 234 20.28 9.87 20.82
C PRO A 234 20.80 8.51 20.34
N LEU A 235 19.97 7.79 19.59
CA LEU A 235 20.34 6.53 18.94
C LEU A 235 20.33 6.67 17.42
N GLY A 236 20.96 5.73 16.71
CA GLY A 236 20.99 5.69 15.24
C GLY A 236 19.71 5.18 14.57
N ASP A 237 18.58 5.19 15.25
CA ASP A 237 17.26 4.82 14.69
C ASP A 237 16.57 6.02 14.03
N PHE A 238 15.39 5.79 13.45
CA PHE A 238 14.66 6.83 12.71
C PHE A 238 14.43 8.09 13.56
N THR A 239 13.92 7.94 14.78
CA THR A 239 13.62 9.08 15.67
C THR A 239 14.88 9.82 16.11
N GLY A 240 15.93 9.09 16.51
CA GLY A 240 17.20 9.71 16.89
C GLY A 240 17.84 10.48 15.74
N ARG A 241 17.66 10.04 14.49
CA ARG A 241 18.12 10.76 13.30
C ARG A 241 17.34 12.03 13.02
N LEU A 242 16.02 12.04 13.22
CA LEU A 242 15.24 13.28 13.12
C LEU A 242 15.73 14.31 14.14
N ILE A 243 15.97 13.86 15.37
CA ILE A 243 16.45 14.69 16.48
C ILE A 243 17.85 15.25 16.21
N ALA A 244 18.75 14.44 15.65
CA ALA A 244 20.13 14.83 15.36
C ALA A 244 20.30 15.60 14.04
N HIS A 245 19.23 15.74 13.24
CA HIS A 245 19.32 16.37 11.94
C HIS A 245 19.67 17.88 12.05
N PRO A 246 20.55 18.43 11.18
CA PRO A 246 20.92 19.85 11.22
C PRO A 246 19.77 20.84 11.01
N ALA A 247 18.61 20.37 10.52
CA ALA A 247 17.39 21.16 10.41
C ALA A 247 16.82 21.62 11.77
N GLY A 248 17.30 21.05 12.88
CA GLY A 248 16.97 21.49 14.23
C GLY A 248 15.49 21.37 14.55
N LEU A 249 14.87 20.22 14.23
CA LEU A 249 13.43 20.02 14.46
C LEU A 249 13.10 20.19 15.94
N THR A 250 11.97 20.84 16.25
CA THR A 250 11.46 20.93 17.64
C THR A 250 10.86 19.59 18.09
N ASP A 251 10.58 19.44 19.38
CA ASP A 251 9.95 18.20 19.90
C ASP A 251 8.53 18.00 19.34
N GLU A 252 7.79 19.09 19.16
CA GLU A 252 6.49 19.07 18.51
C GLU A 252 6.62 18.67 17.02
N GLU A 253 7.59 19.24 16.30
CA GLU A 253 7.85 18.83 14.92
C GLU A 253 8.21 17.34 14.86
N VAL A 254 9.08 16.84 15.73
CA VAL A 254 9.43 15.41 15.77
C VAL A 254 8.19 14.56 16.05
N SER A 255 7.41 14.84 17.09
CA SER A 255 6.26 14.00 17.46
C SER A 255 5.17 13.99 16.38
N GLN A 256 4.89 15.13 15.75
CA GLN A 256 3.93 15.21 14.63
C GLN A 256 4.43 14.45 13.40
N HIS A 257 5.72 14.53 13.07
CA HIS A 257 6.29 13.75 11.95
C HIS A 257 6.28 12.26 12.24
N LEU A 258 6.58 11.83 13.47
CA LEU A 258 6.47 10.43 13.86
C LEU A 258 5.03 9.93 13.76
N ARG A 259 4.04 10.75 14.14
CA ARG A 259 2.63 10.42 14.04
C ARG A 259 2.22 10.19 12.59
N VAL A 260 2.49 11.14 11.69
CA VAL A 260 2.11 10.97 10.28
C VAL A 260 2.83 9.79 9.64
N VAL A 261 4.12 9.57 9.95
CA VAL A 261 4.87 8.42 9.43
C VAL A 261 4.28 7.10 9.92
N LEU A 262 3.97 6.97 11.22
CA LEU A 262 3.40 5.75 11.77
C LEU A 262 2.05 5.43 11.13
N ILE A 263 1.13 6.40 11.12
CA ILE A 263 -0.25 6.17 10.69
C ILE A 263 -0.32 5.93 9.18
N ALA A 264 0.32 6.78 8.38
CA ALA A 264 0.30 6.64 6.93
C ALA A 264 0.97 5.34 6.47
N ALA A 265 2.09 4.95 7.11
CA ALA A 265 2.76 3.70 6.78
C ALA A 265 1.92 2.48 7.16
N CYS A 266 1.29 2.48 8.34
CA CYS A 266 0.50 1.36 8.81
C CYS A 266 -0.78 1.15 7.99
N GLU A 267 -1.56 2.21 7.75
CA GLU A 267 -2.79 2.13 6.95
C GLU A 267 -2.52 1.63 5.53
N ALA A 268 -1.62 2.33 4.81
CA ALA A 268 -1.35 2.02 3.42
C ALA A 268 -0.77 0.61 3.24
N THR A 269 0.13 0.20 4.14
CA THR A 269 0.76 -1.12 4.05
C THR A 269 -0.19 -2.24 4.49
N ALA A 270 -1.08 -2.00 5.46
CA ALA A 270 -2.10 -2.98 5.85
C ALA A 270 -3.07 -3.24 4.68
N ASN A 271 -3.52 -2.18 4.00
CA ASN A 271 -4.40 -2.32 2.84
C ASN A 271 -3.70 -3.06 1.69
N LEU A 272 -2.46 -2.67 1.36
CA LEU A 272 -1.64 -3.37 0.36
C LEU A 272 -1.48 -4.86 0.69
N LEU A 273 -1.14 -5.16 1.94
CA LEU A 273 -0.88 -6.53 2.40
C LEU A 273 -2.14 -7.39 2.32
N ALA A 274 -3.30 -6.86 2.73
CA ALA A 274 -4.59 -7.54 2.60
C ALA A 274 -4.94 -7.83 1.13
N ASN A 275 -4.76 -6.84 0.24
CA ASN A 275 -5.05 -7.00 -1.19
C ASN A 275 -4.10 -8.00 -1.88
N VAL A 276 -2.81 -7.97 -1.55
CA VAL A 276 -1.84 -8.94 -2.09
C VAL A 276 -2.14 -10.35 -1.57
N LEU A 277 -2.43 -10.52 -0.29
CA LEU A 277 -2.83 -11.82 0.26
C LEU A 277 -4.09 -12.35 -0.42
N ARG A 278 -5.13 -11.52 -0.56
CA ARG A 278 -6.34 -11.88 -1.30
C ARG A 278 -5.99 -12.35 -2.71
N GLN A 279 -5.21 -11.56 -3.46
CA GLN A 279 -4.84 -11.90 -4.83
C GLN A 279 -4.08 -13.24 -4.91
N VAL A 280 -3.12 -13.46 -4.02
CA VAL A 280 -2.35 -14.71 -3.98
C VAL A 280 -3.25 -15.93 -3.69
N LEU A 281 -4.29 -15.76 -2.87
CA LEU A 281 -5.20 -16.83 -2.50
C LEU A 281 -6.26 -17.15 -3.56
N ILE A 282 -6.62 -16.20 -4.42
CA ILE A 282 -7.68 -16.39 -5.44
C ILE A 282 -7.14 -16.60 -6.85
N ASP A 283 -6.00 -16.00 -7.20
CA ASP A 283 -5.54 -15.93 -8.59
C ASP A 283 -4.80 -17.22 -9.00
N PRO A 284 -5.27 -17.94 -10.02
CA PRO A 284 -4.61 -19.14 -10.52
C PRO A 284 -3.16 -18.93 -10.97
N ARG A 285 -2.76 -17.72 -11.36
CA ARG A 285 -1.38 -17.38 -11.74
C ARG A 285 -0.41 -17.51 -10.56
N PHE A 286 -0.89 -17.29 -9.34
CA PHE A 286 -0.15 -17.60 -8.10
C PHE A 286 -0.24 -19.06 -7.74
N ARG A 287 -1.45 -19.64 -7.85
CA ARG A 287 -1.75 -20.99 -7.38
C ARG A 287 -1.32 -22.12 -8.31
N SER A 288 -0.63 -21.89 -9.44
CA SER A 288 -0.33 -23.00 -10.38
C SER A 288 0.51 -24.09 -9.72
N GLN A 289 -0.22 -25.09 -9.24
CA GLN A 289 0.19 -26.25 -8.49
C GLN A 289 1.32 -26.97 -9.21
N LEU A 290 2.31 -27.41 -8.44
CA LEU A 290 3.39 -28.33 -8.83
C LEU A 290 4.47 -27.83 -9.81
N ASN A 291 4.39 -26.63 -10.42
CA ASN A 291 5.44 -26.12 -11.33
C ASN A 291 5.96 -24.68 -11.06
N GLY A 292 5.61 -24.07 -9.93
CA GLY A 292 5.98 -22.69 -9.62
C GLY A 292 5.04 -21.71 -10.34
N GLY A 293 4.34 -20.89 -9.57
CA GLY A 293 3.47 -19.84 -10.08
C GLY A 293 4.14 -19.00 -11.17
N GLN A 294 3.37 -18.53 -12.14
CA GLN A 294 3.87 -17.65 -13.21
C GLN A 294 4.19 -16.23 -12.70
N MET A 295 3.84 -15.92 -11.45
CA MET A 295 4.04 -14.62 -10.81
C MET A 295 4.62 -14.78 -9.39
N THR A 296 5.66 -14.01 -9.09
CA THR A 296 6.30 -13.94 -7.76
C THR A 296 5.58 -12.94 -6.84
N VAL A 297 5.82 -13.00 -5.53
CA VAL A 297 5.22 -12.03 -4.58
C VAL A 297 5.62 -10.57 -4.88
N PRO A 298 6.88 -10.22 -5.19
CA PRO A 298 7.21 -8.84 -5.60
C PRO A 298 6.46 -8.38 -6.85
N GLN A 299 6.25 -9.28 -7.81
CA GLN A 299 5.44 -9.03 -8.99
C GLN A 299 3.96 -8.80 -8.64
N ALA A 300 3.41 -9.56 -7.67
CA ALA A 300 2.08 -9.34 -7.09
C ALA A 300 1.93 -7.93 -6.54
N VAL A 301 2.90 -7.51 -5.73
CA VAL A 301 2.89 -6.20 -5.07
C VAL A 301 2.84 -5.09 -6.10
N GLU A 302 3.69 -5.15 -7.15
CA GLU A 302 3.68 -4.14 -8.21
C GLU A 302 2.36 -4.16 -9.02
N GLN A 303 1.81 -5.34 -9.30
CA GLN A 303 0.51 -5.45 -9.97
C GLN A 303 -0.61 -4.83 -9.13
N LEU A 304 -0.66 -5.09 -7.82
CA LEU A 304 -1.67 -4.52 -6.93
C LEU A 304 -1.51 -3.01 -6.74
N LEU A 305 -0.28 -2.49 -6.80
CA LEU A 305 -0.04 -1.05 -6.79
C LEU A 305 -0.59 -0.35 -8.06
N TRP A 306 -0.81 -1.08 -9.16
CA TRP A 306 -1.59 -0.63 -10.31
C TRP A 306 -3.09 -0.78 -10.08
N ASP A 307 -3.54 -1.99 -9.75
CA ASP A 307 -4.95 -2.38 -9.75
C ASP A 307 -5.75 -1.79 -8.60
N GLU A 308 -5.19 -1.88 -7.39
CA GLU A 308 -5.83 -1.50 -6.14
C GLU A 308 -4.80 -0.80 -5.24
N PRO A 309 -4.31 0.40 -5.65
CA PRO A 309 -3.37 1.15 -4.84
C PRO A 309 -3.97 1.44 -3.45
N PRO A 310 -3.15 1.53 -2.39
CA PRO A 310 -3.66 1.69 -1.03
C PRO A 310 -4.58 2.88 -0.81
N PHE A 311 -4.39 3.94 -1.60
CA PHE A 311 -5.25 5.11 -1.65
C PHE A 311 -5.92 5.21 -3.03
N SER A 312 -7.26 5.27 -3.03
CA SER A 312 -8.07 5.60 -4.20
C SER A 312 -7.85 7.06 -4.59
N THR A 313 -7.86 7.95 -3.61
CA THR A 313 -7.55 9.37 -3.75
C THR A 313 -6.73 9.90 -2.58
N ILE A 314 -5.97 10.96 -2.80
CA ILE A 314 -5.17 11.67 -1.79
C ILE A 314 -5.62 13.13 -1.75
N PHE A 315 -6.15 13.52 -0.59
CA PHE A 315 -6.57 14.87 -0.27
C PHE A 315 -5.37 15.77 0.11
N ALA A 316 -5.48 17.09 -0.04
CA ALA A 316 -5.81 17.68 -1.34
C ALA A 316 -4.57 18.44 -1.85
N TYR A 317 -4.50 18.66 -3.16
CA TYR A 317 -3.62 19.68 -3.73
C TYR A 317 -4.41 20.97 -3.95
N TYR A 318 -3.73 22.11 -3.93
CA TYR A 318 -4.34 23.42 -4.11
C TYR A 318 -3.62 24.19 -5.20
N ALA A 319 -4.37 24.84 -6.08
CA ALA A 319 -3.81 25.66 -7.15
C ALA A 319 -3.33 27.02 -6.60
N LYS A 320 -2.04 27.32 -6.78
CA LYS A 320 -1.41 28.56 -6.31
C LYS A 320 -1.75 29.77 -7.19
N GLN A 321 -2.14 29.50 -8.42
CA GLN A 321 -2.48 30.48 -9.44
C GLN A 321 -3.49 29.85 -10.41
N GLU A 322 -4.11 30.69 -11.24
CA GLU A 322 -4.91 30.18 -12.34
C GLU A 322 -4.03 29.39 -13.32
N THR A 323 -4.48 28.20 -13.72
CA THR A 323 -3.78 27.30 -14.64
C THR A 323 -4.78 26.45 -15.43
N GLU A 324 -4.27 25.68 -16.39
CA GLU A 324 -5.04 24.69 -17.13
C GLU A 324 -4.55 23.28 -16.81
N LEU A 325 -5.48 22.35 -16.60
CA LEU A 325 -5.18 20.93 -16.37
C LEU A 325 -6.26 20.08 -17.05
N GLY A 326 -5.86 19.19 -17.96
CA GLY A 326 -6.79 18.30 -18.67
C GLY A 326 -7.90 19.03 -19.44
N GLY A 327 -7.61 20.20 -20.02
CA GLY A 327 -8.59 21.03 -20.72
C GLY A 327 -9.53 21.82 -19.80
N ARG A 328 -9.33 21.77 -18.48
CA ARG A 328 -10.12 22.50 -17.48
C ARG A 328 -9.34 23.69 -16.95
N ARG A 329 -10.03 24.83 -16.80
CA ARG A 329 -9.49 26.02 -16.15
C ARG A 329 -9.59 25.86 -14.64
N ILE A 330 -8.43 25.71 -13.99
CA ILE A 330 -8.29 25.58 -12.54
C ILE A 330 -7.95 26.95 -11.97
N ARG A 331 -8.74 27.45 -11.03
CA ARG A 331 -8.56 28.79 -10.45
C ARG A 331 -7.58 28.73 -9.30
N ARG A 332 -7.00 29.90 -8.97
CA ARG A 332 -6.25 30.04 -7.72
C ARG A 332 -7.16 29.69 -6.54
N GLY A 333 -6.65 28.86 -5.64
CA GLY A 333 -7.34 28.40 -4.44
C GLY A 333 -8.29 27.22 -4.67
N ASP A 334 -8.46 26.74 -5.90
CA ASP A 334 -9.20 25.50 -6.16
C ASP A 334 -8.47 24.31 -5.55
N ALA A 335 -9.24 23.38 -4.98
CA ALA A 335 -8.72 22.12 -4.46
C ALA A 335 -8.89 20.97 -5.45
N LEU A 336 -7.88 20.11 -5.53
CA LEU A 336 -7.78 18.99 -6.44
C LEU A 336 -7.49 17.69 -5.66
N LEU A 337 -8.26 16.65 -5.94
CA LEU A 337 -8.00 15.29 -5.52
C LEU A 337 -7.04 14.64 -6.51
N PHE A 338 -5.88 14.22 -6.00
CA PHE A 338 -5.01 13.32 -6.74
C PHE A 338 -5.59 11.90 -6.63
N ALA A 339 -5.95 11.26 -7.74
CA ALA A 339 -6.69 10.00 -7.72
C ALA A 339 -5.90 8.85 -8.37
N PRO A 340 -4.96 8.20 -7.64
CA PRO A 340 -4.15 7.10 -8.17
C PRO A 340 -4.96 5.94 -8.76
N ALA A 341 -6.05 5.53 -8.10
CA ALA A 341 -6.85 4.39 -8.55
C ALA A 341 -7.42 4.60 -9.97
N PRO A 342 -8.19 5.65 -10.25
CA PRO A 342 -8.65 5.90 -11.61
C PRO A 342 -7.50 6.28 -12.55
N ALA A 343 -6.45 6.97 -12.10
CA ALA A 343 -5.33 7.35 -12.96
C ALA A 343 -4.47 6.16 -13.43
N ASN A 344 -4.34 5.12 -12.62
CA ASN A 344 -3.59 3.91 -12.97
C ASN A 344 -4.31 3.06 -14.04
N VAL A 345 -5.63 3.16 -14.14
CA VAL A 345 -6.43 2.45 -15.15
C VAL A 345 -6.79 3.34 -16.34
N ASP A 346 -6.17 4.52 -16.46
CA ASP A 346 -6.37 5.42 -17.57
C ASP A 346 -6.06 4.71 -18.92
N PRO A 347 -7.04 4.59 -19.83
CA PRO A 347 -6.89 3.87 -21.09
C PRO A 347 -5.75 4.38 -21.98
N ARG A 348 -5.27 5.62 -21.77
CA ARG A 348 -4.13 6.18 -22.53
C ARG A 348 -2.80 5.52 -22.18
N VAL A 349 -2.65 5.04 -20.94
CA VAL A 349 -1.42 4.38 -20.45
C VAL A 349 -1.61 2.88 -20.22
N ARG A 350 -2.85 2.46 -19.94
CA ARG A 350 -3.25 1.07 -19.75
C ARG A 350 -4.51 0.76 -20.57
N PRO A 351 -4.39 0.58 -21.91
CA PRO A 351 -5.55 0.32 -22.77
C PRO A 351 -6.27 -1.01 -22.45
N ASP A 352 -5.52 -2.00 -21.96
CA ASP A 352 -6.04 -3.28 -21.50
C ASP A 352 -5.95 -3.36 -19.96
N PRO A 353 -7.07 -3.32 -19.24
CA PRO A 353 -7.08 -3.38 -17.78
C PRO A 353 -6.65 -4.75 -17.26
N THR A 354 -6.64 -5.79 -18.08
CA THR A 354 -6.16 -7.14 -17.69
C THR A 354 -4.67 -7.34 -17.97
N ALA A 355 -4.02 -6.35 -18.58
CA ALA A 355 -2.61 -6.42 -18.91
C ALA A 355 -1.76 -6.63 -17.66
N ASP A 356 -0.74 -7.45 -17.84
CA ASP A 356 0.27 -7.70 -16.84
C ASP A 356 1.20 -6.48 -16.71
N MET A 357 1.14 -5.83 -15.55
CA MET A 357 1.91 -4.64 -15.21
C MET A 357 3.15 -4.97 -14.38
N GLN A 358 3.49 -6.26 -14.26
CA GLN A 358 4.67 -6.73 -13.56
C GLN A 358 5.95 -6.04 -14.04
N GLY A 359 6.71 -5.49 -13.10
CA GLY A 359 7.97 -4.78 -13.38
C GLY A 359 7.80 -3.36 -13.92
N ASN A 360 6.58 -2.92 -14.25
CA ASN A 360 6.29 -1.53 -14.58
C ASN A 360 5.99 -0.73 -13.30
N ARG A 361 6.93 0.14 -12.91
CA ARG A 361 6.78 1.00 -11.71
C ARG A 361 6.22 2.40 -12.00
N SER A 362 5.52 2.56 -13.12
CA SER A 362 4.95 3.86 -13.52
C SER A 362 3.55 4.12 -12.91
N HIS A 363 3.09 3.25 -12.01
CA HIS A 363 1.87 3.49 -11.24
C HIS A 363 2.04 4.71 -10.33
N LEU A 364 0.92 5.28 -9.89
CA LEU A 364 0.87 6.52 -9.12
C LEU A 364 0.62 6.30 -7.62
N ALA A 365 0.62 5.04 -7.16
CA ALA A 365 0.37 4.67 -5.75
C ALA A 365 1.27 5.39 -4.73
N PHE A 366 2.49 5.79 -5.12
CA PHE A 366 3.43 6.52 -4.26
C PHE A 366 3.48 8.03 -4.53
N GLY A 367 2.61 8.56 -5.38
CA GLY A 367 2.62 9.95 -5.80
C GLY A 367 3.82 10.29 -6.69
N GLY A 368 4.35 11.50 -6.53
CA GLY A 368 5.52 11.97 -7.26
C GLY A 368 5.89 13.40 -6.87
N GLY A 369 7.05 13.87 -7.35
CA GLY A 369 7.51 15.23 -7.10
C GLY A 369 7.91 15.46 -5.63
N PRO A 370 7.84 16.70 -5.11
CA PRO A 370 8.33 17.03 -3.76
C PRO A 370 7.62 16.26 -2.62
N HIS A 371 6.39 15.82 -2.86
CA HIS A 371 5.56 15.08 -1.89
C HIS A 371 5.47 13.58 -2.22
N GLU A 372 6.36 13.06 -3.08
CA GLU A 372 6.47 11.62 -3.34
C GLU A 372 6.71 10.85 -2.03
N CYS A 373 6.09 9.68 -1.88
CA CYS A 373 6.24 8.86 -0.67
C CYS A 373 7.72 8.52 -0.45
N PRO A 374 8.33 8.87 0.69
CA PRO A 374 9.72 8.51 0.98
C PRO A 374 9.84 7.03 1.36
N GLY A 375 8.80 6.43 1.95
CA GLY A 375 8.83 5.08 2.53
C GLY A 375 8.53 3.94 1.57
N GLN A 376 8.64 4.12 0.24
CA GLN A 376 8.18 3.14 -0.74
C GLN A 376 8.83 1.77 -0.55
N ASP A 377 10.15 1.74 -0.41
CA ASP A 377 10.91 0.50 -0.27
C ASP A 377 10.66 -0.19 1.07
N ILE A 378 10.33 0.59 2.12
CA ILE A 378 9.93 0.05 3.42
C ILE A 378 8.58 -0.67 3.26
N GLY A 379 7.58 0.00 2.67
CA GLY A 379 6.26 -0.58 2.41
C GLY A 379 6.32 -1.82 1.53
N ARG A 380 7.07 -1.77 0.41
CA ARG A 380 7.33 -2.93 -0.45
C ARG A 380 7.99 -4.07 0.33
N THR A 381 9.03 -3.78 1.11
CA THR A 381 9.72 -4.81 1.91
C THR A 381 8.77 -5.49 2.92
N ILE A 382 7.91 -4.71 3.58
CA ILE A 382 6.93 -5.26 4.53
C ILE A 382 5.93 -6.17 3.80
N ALA A 383 5.39 -5.71 2.67
CA ALA A 383 4.43 -6.50 1.89
C ALA A 383 5.06 -7.78 1.33
N GLU A 384 6.20 -7.66 0.64
CA GLU A 384 6.89 -8.79 0.01
C GLU A 384 7.32 -9.85 1.03
N VAL A 385 8.08 -9.44 2.05
CA VAL A 385 8.59 -10.38 3.05
C VAL A 385 7.45 -10.89 3.94
N GLY A 386 6.45 -10.06 4.21
CA GLY A 386 5.26 -10.46 4.96
C GLY A 386 4.54 -11.62 4.29
N VAL A 387 4.12 -11.42 3.05
CA VAL A 387 3.41 -12.46 2.28
C VAL A 387 4.26 -13.71 2.11
N ASP A 388 5.52 -13.59 1.67
CA ASP A 388 6.42 -14.74 1.54
C ASP A 388 6.53 -15.55 2.84
N ALA A 389 6.73 -14.86 3.96
CA ALA A 389 6.89 -15.50 5.26
C ALA A 389 5.59 -16.16 5.75
N LEU A 390 4.43 -15.55 5.52
CA LEU A 390 3.14 -16.15 5.86
C LEU A 390 2.92 -17.45 5.08
N LEU A 391 3.15 -17.43 3.76
CA LEU A 391 3.01 -18.62 2.92
C LEU A 391 4.04 -19.71 3.27
N MET A 392 5.23 -19.33 3.74
CA MET A 392 6.19 -20.32 4.28
C MET A 392 5.71 -20.94 5.59
N ARG A 393 5.03 -20.19 6.46
CA ARG A 393 4.48 -20.71 7.73
C ARG A 393 3.25 -21.57 7.52
N LEU A 394 2.40 -21.17 6.58
CA LEU A 394 1.08 -21.74 6.32
C LEU A 394 1.00 -22.10 4.83
N PRO A 395 1.73 -23.13 4.37
CA PRO A 395 1.84 -23.44 2.93
C PRO A 395 0.54 -23.95 2.30
N ASP A 396 -0.40 -24.42 3.12
CA ASP A 396 -1.71 -24.94 2.75
C ASP A 396 -2.86 -24.00 3.14
N VAL A 397 -2.57 -22.69 3.25
CA VAL A 397 -3.59 -21.67 3.53
C VAL A 397 -4.54 -21.46 2.34
N GLU A 398 -5.83 -21.51 2.61
CA GLU A 398 -6.90 -21.34 1.62
C GLU A 398 -8.04 -20.48 2.18
N LEU A 399 -8.81 -19.84 1.31
CA LEU A 399 -10.01 -19.11 1.71
C LEU A 399 -11.03 -20.05 2.34
N SER A 400 -11.63 -19.63 3.45
CA SER A 400 -12.71 -20.38 4.12
C SER A 400 -14.09 -20.10 3.54
N VAL A 401 -14.20 -19.09 2.68
CA VAL A 401 -15.45 -18.61 2.07
C VAL A 401 -15.29 -18.45 0.56
N GLY A 402 -16.39 -18.34 -0.18
CA GLY A 402 -16.35 -17.98 -1.60
C GLY A 402 -15.75 -16.59 -1.80
N GLU A 403 -15.12 -16.34 -2.97
CA GLU A 403 -14.57 -15.01 -3.29
C GLU A 403 -15.68 -13.94 -3.30
N GLU A 404 -16.88 -14.32 -3.73
CA GLU A 404 -18.08 -13.50 -3.78
C GLU A 404 -18.62 -13.09 -2.40
N GLU A 405 -18.19 -13.75 -1.32
CA GLU A 405 -18.56 -13.42 0.05
C GLU A 405 -17.63 -12.35 0.66
N LEU A 406 -16.51 -12.05 0.00
CA LEU A 406 -15.58 -11.00 0.43
C LEU A 406 -16.23 -9.62 0.25
N SER A 407 -16.23 -8.84 1.32
CA SER A 407 -16.79 -7.49 1.35
C SER A 407 -15.74 -6.42 1.54
N PHE A 408 -16.04 -5.22 1.06
CA PHE A 408 -15.14 -4.08 1.11
C PHE A 408 -15.85 -2.89 1.74
N THR A 409 -15.12 -2.14 2.56
CA THR A 409 -15.53 -0.80 2.99
C THR A 409 -14.85 0.20 2.07
N GLU A 410 -15.63 1.09 1.48
CA GLU A 410 -15.13 2.12 0.56
C GLU A 410 -15.38 3.52 1.12
N SER A 411 -14.40 4.39 0.90
CA SER A 411 -14.46 5.83 1.13
C SER A 411 -13.85 6.53 -0.08
N ILE A 412 -13.98 7.86 -0.15
CA ILE A 412 -13.31 8.62 -1.21
C ILE A 412 -11.78 8.40 -1.18
N ALA A 413 -11.18 8.24 0.01
CA ALA A 413 -9.74 8.10 0.17
C ALA A 413 -9.24 6.72 -0.24
N SER A 414 -9.99 5.66 0.04
CA SER A 414 -9.49 4.29 -0.04
C SER A 414 -10.63 3.25 0.00
N ARG A 415 -10.32 2.07 -0.51
CA ARG A 415 -11.15 0.87 -0.45
C ARG A 415 -10.38 -0.22 0.31
N HIS A 416 -11.00 -0.78 1.34
CA HIS A 416 -10.39 -1.76 2.25
C HIS A 416 -11.17 -3.06 2.26
N LEU A 417 -10.45 -4.19 2.18
CA LEU A 417 -11.03 -5.50 2.43
C LEU A 417 -11.43 -5.62 3.90
N VAL A 418 -12.68 -6.02 4.19
CA VAL A 418 -13.22 -6.08 5.56
C VAL A 418 -12.65 -7.26 6.33
N SER A 419 -12.59 -8.42 5.70
CA SER A 419 -12.12 -9.68 6.28
C SER A 419 -11.54 -10.57 5.20
N LEU A 420 -10.55 -11.39 5.56
CA LEU A 420 -9.99 -12.42 4.69
C LEU A 420 -9.94 -13.75 5.49
N PRO A 421 -11.08 -14.43 5.65
CA PRO A 421 -11.16 -15.68 6.39
C PRO A 421 -10.42 -16.79 5.66
N VAL A 422 -9.53 -17.48 6.38
CA VAL A 422 -8.72 -18.59 5.86
C VAL A 422 -8.73 -19.78 6.80
N HIS A 423 -8.44 -20.95 6.25
CA HIS A 423 -8.15 -22.18 6.97
C HIS A 423 -6.84 -22.79 6.48
N PHE A 424 -6.20 -23.58 7.33
CA PHE A 424 -4.93 -24.25 7.09
C PHE A 424 -4.74 -25.38 8.11
N THR A 425 -3.83 -26.31 7.85
CA THR A 425 -3.47 -27.34 8.85
C THR A 425 -2.83 -26.69 10.08
N PRO A 426 -3.34 -26.93 11.31
CA PRO A 426 -2.72 -26.43 12.53
C PRO A 426 -1.21 -26.71 12.62
N ARG A 427 -0.43 -25.70 12.98
CA ARG A 427 1.03 -25.76 13.12
C ARG A 427 1.44 -25.31 14.52
N PRO A 428 2.48 -25.93 15.12
CA PRO A 428 3.04 -25.43 16.36
C PRO A 428 3.64 -24.02 16.15
N GLN A 429 3.72 -23.27 17.25
CA GLN A 429 4.46 -22.02 17.29
C GLN A 429 5.95 -22.25 16.95
N GLN A 430 6.55 -21.29 16.25
CA GLN A 430 8.00 -21.27 15.98
C GLN A 430 8.70 -20.19 16.81
N ASP A 431 10.00 -20.35 17.08
CA ASP A 431 10.77 -19.29 17.75
C ASP A 431 10.75 -18.02 16.89
N VAL A 432 10.41 -16.89 17.51
CA VAL A 432 10.29 -15.60 16.82
C VAL A 432 11.61 -15.11 16.20
N THR A 433 12.75 -15.69 16.58
CA THR A 433 14.07 -15.39 16.02
C THR A 433 14.43 -16.28 14.83
N GLN A 434 13.77 -17.43 14.66
CA GLN A 434 13.97 -18.31 13.53
C GLN A 434 13.34 -17.74 12.26
N ARG A 435 13.95 -18.07 11.12
CA ARG A 435 13.35 -17.76 9.82
C ARG A 435 12.07 -18.60 9.66
N PRO A 436 10.97 -18.02 9.17
CA PRO A 436 9.76 -18.74 8.77
C PRO A 436 10.09 -19.98 7.93
N SER A 437 9.58 -21.13 8.36
CA SER A 437 9.74 -22.40 7.65
C SER A 437 8.43 -23.22 7.69
N HIS A 438 8.30 -24.11 6.72
CA HIS A 438 7.23 -25.12 6.67
C HIS A 438 7.61 -26.39 7.46
N GLU A 439 8.89 -26.55 7.78
CA GLU A 439 9.41 -27.63 8.60
C GLU A 439 9.01 -27.39 10.07
N ASN A 440 8.34 -28.37 10.65
CA ASN A 440 8.21 -28.40 12.10
C ASN A 440 9.57 -28.85 12.63
N ASP A 441 10.30 -27.98 13.32
CA ASP A 441 11.43 -28.37 14.18
C ASP A 441 10.89 -29.23 15.35
N ALA A 442 10.36 -30.42 15.05
CA ALA A 442 10.44 -31.49 16.00
C ALA A 442 11.95 -31.77 16.16
N PRO A 443 12.48 -31.84 17.40
CA PRO A 443 13.86 -32.29 17.57
C PRO A 443 14.02 -33.58 16.75
N PRO A 444 15.12 -33.74 15.99
CA PRO A 444 15.28 -34.90 15.13
C PRO A 444 15.04 -36.13 16.00
N ARG A 445 14.04 -36.94 15.65
CA ARG A 445 13.88 -38.24 16.29
C ARG A 445 15.21 -38.95 16.10
N GLN A 446 16.01 -39.03 17.15
CA GLN A 446 17.20 -39.88 17.23
C GLN A 446 16.73 -41.33 17.31
N ASP A 447 16.01 -41.80 16.30
CA ASP A 447 15.56 -43.18 16.19
C ASP A 447 15.24 -43.49 14.73
N TRP A 448 16.23 -43.26 13.86
CA TRP A 448 16.37 -44.06 12.65
C TRP A 448 17.51 -45.04 12.87
N HIS A 449 17.28 -46.02 13.75
CA HIS A 449 18.05 -47.25 13.72
C HIS A 449 17.65 -48.01 12.45
N ILE A 450 18.50 -47.95 11.42
CA ILE A 450 18.51 -48.98 10.39
C ILE A 450 18.99 -50.25 11.11
N ASP A 451 18.04 -51.08 11.54
CA ASP A 451 18.34 -52.40 12.10
C ASP A 451 18.92 -53.26 10.97
N GLY A 452 20.24 -53.26 10.89
CA GLY A 452 21.02 -54.17 10.06
C GLY A 452 20.97 -55.56 10.66
N SER A 453 19.82 -56.21 10.62
CA SER A 453 19.72 -57.64 10.84
C SER A 453 20.42 -58.35 9.67
N ARG A 454 21.70 -58.67 9.89
CA ARG A 454 22.49 -59.53 9.00
C ARG A 454 21.79 -60.88 8.83
N PRO A 455 21.45 -61.32 7.60
CA PRO A 455 21.18 -62.73 7.36
C PRO A 455 22.47 -63.52 7.59
N GLY A 456 22.34 -64.65 8.27
CA GLY A 456 23.44 -65.53 8.67
C GLY A 456 24.35 -65.93 7.52
N THR A 457 25.61 -66.16 7.89
CA THR A 457 26.72 -66.66 7.07
C THR A 457 26.32 -67.85 6.20
N ALA A 458 26.26 -67.63 4.89
CA ALA A 458 26.35 -68.68 3.89
C ALA A 458 27.79 -68.76 3.37
N THR A 459 28.35 -69.96 3.44
CA THR A 459 29.72 -70.34 3.12
C THR A 459 30.06 -70.09 1.64
N VAL A 460 31.17 -69.38 1.39
CA VAL A 460 31.67 -69.11 0.03
C VAL A 460 32.46 -70.33 -0.49
N ALA A 461 32.04 -70.89 -1.62
CA ALA A 461 32.81 -71.85 -2.40
C ALA A 461 33.87 -71.14 -3.27
N GLY A 462 35.02 -71.79 -3.47
CA GLY A 462 36.25 -71.23 -4.04
C GLY A 462 36.21 -70.78 -5.51
N PRO A 463 37.31 -70.16 -6.00
CA PRO A 463 37.30 -69.34 -7.22
C PRO A 463 37.49 -70.15 -8.51
N GLN A 464 36.72 -69.80 -9.55
CA GLN A 464 36.96 -70.18 -10.95
C GLN A 464 37.56 -69.01 -11.75
N PRO A 465 38.31 -69.28 -12.83
CA PRO A 465 39.30 -68.36 -13.38
C PRO A 465 38.74 -67.32 -14.37
N ALA A 466 39.54 -66.25 -14.52
CA ALA A 466 39.26 -65.01 -15.21
C ALA A 466 38.86 -65.12 -16.69
N ALA A 467 37.89 -64.30 -17.10
CA ALA A 467 37.60 -63.97 -18.49
C ALA A 467 37.97 -62.50 -18.79
N THR A 468 38.91 -62.36 -19.73
CA THR A 468 39.23 -61.27 -20.66
C THR A 468 38.62 -59.88 -20.47
N ARG A 469 39.54 -58.92 -20.28
CA ARG A 469 39.38 -57.46 -20.30
C ARG A 469 39.01 -56.99 -21.72
N VAL A 470 37.91 -56.24 -21.87
CA VAL A 470 37.57 -55.53 -23.12
C VAL A 470 38.03 -54.08 -22.98
N GLU A 471 38.84 -53.61 -23.93
CA GLU A 471 39.35 -52.24 -24.04
C GLU A 471 38.25 -51.23 -24.42
N PRO A 472 38.34 -49.96 -23.96
CA PRO A 472 37.40 -48.91 -24.31
C PRO A 472 37.64 -48.36 -25.74
N PRO A 473 36.58 -47.97 -26.47
CA PRO A 473 36.73 -47.45 -27.82
C PRO A 473 37.29 -46.02 -27.86
N VAL A 474 38.08 -45.78 -28.91
CA VAL A 474 38.85 -44.58 -29.27
C VAL A 474 37.93 -43.38 -29.61
N PRO A 475 38.30 -42.12 -29.28
CA PRO A 475 37.47 -40.95 -29.55
C PRO A 475 37.46 -40.55 -31.04
N VAL A 476 36.28 -40.17 -31.53
CA VAL A 476 36.01 -39.66 -32.89
C VAL A 476 36.39 -38.18 -32.99
N PRO A 477 37.07 -37.71 -34.06
CA PRO A 477 37.45 -36.31 -34.23
C PRO A 477 36.26 -35.41 -34.64
N PRO A 478 36.25 -34.12 -34.25
CA PRO A 478 35.14 -33.21 -34.50
C PRO A 478 35.10 -32.70 -35.96
N PRO A 479 33.90 -32.31 -36.47
CA PRO A 479 33.72 -31.76 -37.82
C PRO A 479 34.25 -30.32 -37.98
N PRO A 480 34.50 -29.86 -39.22
CA PRO A 480 35.05 -28.53 -39.50
C PRO A 480 34.07 -27.39 -39.20
N PRO A 481 34.55 -26.15 -38.95
CA PRO A 481 33.73 -25.06 -38.45
C PRO A 481 32.75 -24.52 -39.50
N VAL A 482 31.51 -24.32 -39.06
CA VAL A 482 30.46 -23.60 -39.79
C VAL A 482 30.72 -22.10 -39.63
N SER A 483 30.66 -21.35 -40.74
CA SER A 483 30.79 -19.90 -40.77
C SER A 483 29.68 -19.21 -39.98
N GLU A 484 30.03 -18.49 -38.92
CA GLU A 484 29.11 -17.60 -38.19
C GLU A 484 28.65 -16.42 -39.06
N PRO A 485 27.36 -16.05 -39.05
CA PRO A 485 26.93 -14.76 -39.57
C PRO A 485 27.40 -13.64 -38.64
N ALA A 486 27.92 -12.56 -39.22
CA ALA A 486 28.45 -11.41 -38.48
C ALA A 486 27.41 -10.83 -37.48
N PRO A 487 27.83 -10.42 -36.28
CA PRO A 487 26.93 -9.84 -35.27
C PRO A 487 26.34 -8.51 -35.75
N PRO A 488 25.11 -8.16 -35.32
CA PRO A 488 24.49 -6.89 -35.66
C PRO A 488 25.34 -5.70 -35.14
N ARG A 489 25.57 -4.72 -36.02
CA ARG A 489 26.32 -3.48 -35.71
C ARG A 489 25.76 -2.79 -34.47
N ASN A 490 26.63 -2.43 -33.53
CA ASN A 490 26.24 -1.69 -32.33
C ASN A 490 25.83 -0.24 -32.67
N ALA A 491 25.10 0.41 -31.75
CA ALA A 491 24.55 1.76 -31.94
C ALA A 491 25.60 2.82 -32.35
N TRP A 492 26.84 2.65 -31.89
CA TRP A 492 27.97 3.52 -32.20
C TRP A 492 28.42 3.41 -33.67
N GLN A 493 28.40 2.20 -34.24
CA GLN A 493 28.73 1.96 -35.65
C GLN A 493 27.62 2.42 -36.60
N ARG A 494 26.35 2.42 -36.16
CA ARG A 494 25.22 3.00 -36.91
C ARG A 494 25.29 4.53 -36.97
N PHE A 495 25.70 5.18 -35.88
CA PHE A 495 25.90 6.63 -35.81
C PHE A 495 27.03 7.11 -36.76
N LEU A 496 28.13 6.36 -36.86
CA LEU A 496 29.25 6.69 -37.74
C LEU A 496 28.94 6.54 -39.25
N CYS A 497 28.01 5.65 -39.62
CA CYS A 497 27.56 5.51 -41.01
C CYS A 497 26.59 6.63 -41.41
N TRP A 498 25.72 7.08 -40.50
CA TRP A 498 24.82 8.22 -40.74
C TRP A 498 25.57 9.55 -40.90
N TRP A 499 26.65 9.76 -40.16
CA TRP A 499 27.50 10.97 -40.27
C TRP A 499 28.27 11.06 -41.60
N ARG A 500 28.54 9.94 -42.29
CA ARG A 500 29.36 9.89 -43.51
C ARG A 500 28.59 9.70 -44.82
N GLY A 501 27.29 10.00 -44.83
CA GLY A 501 26.50 10.38 -46.01
C GLY A 501 26.64 9.50 -47.26
N TYR A 502 26.09 8.28 -47.20
CA TYR A 502 25.71 7.48 -48.37
C TYR A 502 24.34 6.85 -48.16
#